data_AF-A0A6M2CRW7-F1
#
_entry.id   AF-A0A6M2CRW7-F1
#
_cell.length_a   1.000
_cell.length_b   1.000
_cell.length_c   1.000
_cell.angle_alpha   90.00
_cell.angle_beta   90.00
_cell.angle_gamma   90.00
#
_symmetry.space_group_name_H-M   'P 1'
#
loop_
_entity.id
_entity.type
_entity.pdbx_description
1 polymer ?
#
loop_
_entity_poly.entity_id
_entity_poly.type
_entity_poly.pdbx_seq_one_letter_code
_entity_poly.pdbx_strand_id
1 'polypeptide(L)'
;MGVRGLQTYLETLVQGGCRSIDIVNEAKKHAACCPPGTKPTIVVDGLCLIRWIYSKTNEFIFGGPWDYLVHEIMRLVRSFQKGGIDLVFFFDGWVCHAKVGAWRTRREQQTKEIMRTFEQLRAGCWTGGGNFTCPNGTAHTLCFIVRHLTSCKVYYTVQECDTEVCRYAECHPECFAILGQDSDFAIFNLRVLYLSCLHLDIDRLKTRAYSSEALARHLGLHRELLPLFACLAGNDTVSKEQLRSFHHTLGSAAYSYNRHAYLFEKIAALIRQKGWRAIPDIAVARCIGVDLDLLLKGVRMYSAKEECPELAVPFGIEPATWHLAFKMYKEAQMPPFVLQVLYGREIYLGETMEQPILNIPAHICFRSVRQRIYWILFRGDNSVIIREHVTYPGYIGIVDEAVPTASMHIQGGVPQLSHLWSPDPSLHLVRWRLFCGCLEMEDQIQEISVLPPTYVVFCCVLHHLFRARIIEEPELCALILQCILPSGTKLELLKRRIPNSEINADLVSVSTCVMIGIQCVTMALCVCGKPSPVSSAAPWLCFDGKLFHLIHRDLRELQTSVPSLLHHDGDRLHLYSQLWNIVTSR
;
A
#
# COMPACT_ATOMS: atom_id res chain seq x y z
N MET A 1 -15.34 0.92 -1.00
CA MET A 1 -14.98 0.12 -2.18
C MET A 1 -16.08 -0.93 -2.39
N GLY A 2 -16.08 -1.60 -3.53
CA GLY A 2 -17.12 -2.55 -3.95
C GLY A 2 -18.45 -1.92 -4.33
N VAL A 3 -19.56 -2.64 -4.11
CA VAL A 3 -20.93 -2.20 -4.44
C VAL A 3 -21.32 -0.91 -3.68
N ARG A 4 -21.20 0.23 -4.36
CA ARG A 4 -21.47 1.55 -3.77
C ARG A 4 -22.91 1.66 -3.25
N GLY A 5 -23.03 1.95 -1.95
CA GLY A 5 -24.27 2.11 -1.20
C GLY A 5 -24.66 0.88 -0.36
N LEU A 6 -24.02 -0.27 -0.59
CA LEU A 6 -24.39 -1.54 0.06
C LEU A 6 -24.16 -1.54 1.57
N GLN A 7 -23.04 -1.00 2.05
CA GLN A 7 -22.78 -0.92 3.49
C GLN A 7 -23.87 -0.13 4.21
N THR A 8 -24.19 1.08 3.73
CA THR A 8 -25.26 1.89 4.32
C THR A 8 -26.60 1.15 4.29
N TYR A 9 -26.92 0.49 3.17
CA TYR A 9 -28.15 -0.29 3.03
C TYR A 9 -28.24 -1.44 4.06
N LEU A 10 -27.15 -2.18 4.27
CA LEU A 10 -27.04 -3.23 5.29
C LEU A 10 -27.20 -2.71 6.72
N GLU A 11 -26.70 -1.51 6.99
CA GLU A 11 -26.74 -0.90 8.32
C GLU A 11 -28.09 -0.28 8.67
N THR A 12 -28.83 0.23 7.67
CA THR A 12 -30.03 1.05 7.92
C THR A 12 -31.34 0.36 7.57
N LEU A 13 -31.39 -0.49 6.53
CA LEU A 13 -32.65 -1.03 6.00
C LEU A 13 -32.78 -2.55 6.14
N VAL A 14 -31.66 -3.28 6.11
CA VAL A 14 -31.66 -4.74 6.22
C VAL A 14 -31.75 -5.16 7.69
N GLN A 15 -32.89 -5.73 8.10
CA GLN A 15 -33.04 -6.27 9.45
C GLN A 15 -32.02 -7.40 9.70
N GLY A 16 -31.12 -7.20 10.67
CA GLY A 16 -30.02 -8.13 10.94
C GLY A 16 -28.89 -8.10 9.90
N GLY A 17 -28.88 -7.11 8.99
CA GLY A 17 -27.86 -6.92 7.96
C GLY A 17 -26.48 -6.63 8.55
N CYS A 18 -26.44 -5.99 9.72
CA CYS A 18 -25.24 -5.89 10.55
C CYS A 18 -25.59 -6.14 12.02
N ARG A 19 -24.62 -6.63 12.80
CA ARG A 19 -24.74 -6.78 14.26
C ARG A 19 -23.42 -6.45 14.94
N SER A 20 -23.49 -5.87 16.14
CA SER A 20 -22.30 -5.75 16.99
C SER A 20 -21.93 -7.12 17.54
N ILE A 21 -20.65 -7.48 17.47
CA ILE A 21 -20.12 -8.75 17.97
C ILE A 21 -18.95 -8.53 18.92
N ASP A 22 -18.74 -9.52 19.78
CA ASP A 22 -17.53 -9.69 20.57
C ASP A 22 -16.65 -10.72 19.87
N ILE A 23 -15.51 -10.27 19.33
CA ILE A 23 -14.66 -11.09 18.48
C ILE A 23 -14.08 -12.27 19.27
N VAL A 24 -13.72 -12.05 20.54
CA VAL A 24 -13.15 -13.10 21.41
C VAL A 24 -14.17 -14.20 21.67
N ASN A 25 -15.44 -13.84 21.88
CA ASN A 25 -16.50 -14.84 22.04
C ASN A 25 -16.73 -15.66 20.77
N GLU A 26 -16.71 -15.03 19.58
CA GLU A 26 -16.81 -15.77 18.32
C GLU A 26 -15.59 -16.67 18.09
N ALA A 27 -14.39 -16.21 18.44
CA ALA A 27 -13.18 -17.03 18.37
C ALA A 27 -13.26 -18.26 19.28
N LYS A 28 -13.76 -18.12 20.51
CA LYS A 28 -13.96 -19.24 21.45
C LYS A 28 -14.96 -20.27 20.93
N LYS A 29 -16.03 -19.83 20.27
CA LYS A 29 -16.99 -20.74 19.61
C LYS A 29 -16.31 -21.51 18.48
N HIS A 30 -15.45 -20.86 17.70
CA HIS A 30 -14.74 -21.48 16.58
C HIS A 30 -13.57 -22.38 17.02
N ALA A 31 -13.00 -22.17 18.20
CA ALA A 31 -11.83 -22.91 18.67
C ALA A 31 -11.99 -24.43 18.65
N ALA A 32 -13.21 -24.94 18.85
CA ALA A 32 -13.51 -26.38 18.77
C ALA A 32 -13.38 -26.96 17.34
N CYS A 33 -13.45 -26.11 16.31
CA CYS A 33 -13.35 -26.47 14.90
C CYS A 33 -11.93 -26.31 14.34
N CYS A 34 -10.98 -25.78 15.12
CA CYS A 34 -9.62 -25.55 14.69
C CYS A 34 -8.84 -26.88 14.57
N PRO A 35 -8.05 -27.07 13.49
CA PRO A 35 -7.11 -28.18 13.38
C PRO A 35 -6.11 -28.24 14.56
N PRO A 36 -5.59 -29.42 14.92
CA PRO A 36 -4.61 -29.56 15.98
C PRO A 36 -3.41 -28.62 15.80
N GLY A 37 -3.02 -27.89 16.85
CA GLY A 37 -1.90 -26.95 16.82
C GLY A 37 -2.19 -25.59 16.19
N THR A 38 -3.43 -25.33 15.75
CA THR A 38 -3.86 -24.03 15.21
C THR A 38 -4.75 -23.28 16.19
N LYS A 39 -4.96 -21.99 15.94
CA LYS A 39 -5.85 -21.12 16.72
C LYS A 39 -6.88 -20.46 15.81
N PRO A 40 -8.02 -19.99 16.36
CA PRO A 40 -8.96 -19.16 15.60
C PRO A 40 -8.21 -18.02 14.91
N THR A 41 -8.33 -17.96 13.58
CA THR A 41 -7.57 -17.05 12.75
C THR A 41 -8.49 -16.06 12.04
N ILE A 42 -8.03 -14.81 11.93
CA ILE A 42 -8.68 -13.78 11.12
C ILE A 42 -7.77 -13.42 9.94
N VAL A 43 -8.35 -13.41 8.75
CA VAL A 43 -7.68 -12.92 7.54
C VAL A 43 -7.94 -11.42 7.42
N VAL A 44 -6.89 -10.62 7.27
CA VAL A 44 -6.95 -9.16 7.29
C VAL A 44 -6.63 -8.64 5.89
N ASP A 45 -7.55 -7.87 5.32
CA ASP A 45 -7.23 -6.95 4.21
C ASP A 45 -6.37 -5.82 4.78
N GLY A 46 -5.06 -5.87 4.54
CA GLY A 46 -4.09 -5.02 5.22
C GLY A 46 -4.30 -3.53 4.92
N LEU A 47 -4.62 -3.17 3.68
CA LEU A 47 -4.74 -1.75 3.30
C LEU A 47 -5.97 -1.07 3.89
N CYS A 48 -6.99 -1.83 4.31
CA CYS A 48 -8.18 -1.25 4.94
C CYS A 48 -7.85 -0.57 6.28
N LEU A 49 -6.77 -0.99 6.96
CA LEU A 49 -6.35 -0.44 8.26
C LEU A 49 -5.88 1.01 8.17
N ILE A 50 -5.37 1.45 7.02
CA ILE A 50 -4.77 2.78 6.85
C ILE A 50 -5.73 3.88 7.28
N ARG A 51 -6.98 3.82 6.78
CA ARG A 51 -8.01 4.82 7.12
C ARG A 51 -8.41 4.77 8.59
N TRP A 52 -8.50 3.58 9.17
CA TRP A 52 -8.87 3.40 10.58
C TRP A 52 -7.78 3.92 11.54
N ILE A 53 -6.50 3.78 11.17
CA ILE A 53 -5.37 4.29 11.96
C ILE A 53 -5.33 5.82 11.89
N TYR A 54 -5.36 6.36 10.67
CA TYR A 54 -5.20 7.80 10.48
C TYR A 54 -6.47 8.61 10.71
N SER A 55 -7.64 8.00 10.91
CA SER A 55 -8.83 8.76 11.34
C SER A 55 -8.67 9.39 12.74
N LYS A 56 -7.62 9.05 13.47
CA LYS A 56 -7.33 9.51 14.83
C LYS A 56 -6.25 10.60 14.91
N THR A 57 -5.62 10.96 13.78
CA THR A 57 -4.54 11.96 13.76
C THR A 57 -4.48 12.69 12.42
N ASN A 58 -4.09 13.97 12.45
CA ASN A 58 -3.84 14.78 11.25
C ASN A 58 -2.35 14.91 10.92
N GLU A 59 -1.47 14.31 11.71
CA GLU A 59 -0.01 14.43 11.54
C GLU A 59 0.49 13.70 10.29
N PHE A 60 -0.36 12.92 9.61
CA PHE A 60 -0.03 12.35 8.32
C PHE A 60 0.41 13.41 7.30
N ILE A 61 -0.10 14.65 7.40
CA ILE A 61 0.23 15.74 6.47
C ILE A 61 1.73 16.02 6.37
N PHE A 62 2.50 15.76 7.44
CA PHE A 62 3.93 16.03 7.45
C PHE A 62 4.77 14.99 6.70
N GLY A 63 4.16 13.95 6.13
CA GLY A 63 4.90 12.81 5.56
C GLY A 63 4.88 11.57 6.46
N GLY A 64 3.87 11.44 7.32
CA GLY A 64 3.54 10.23 8.08
C GLY A 64 4.17 10.15 9.48
N PRO A 65 3.37 10.00 10.55
CA PRO A 65 3.87 9.68 11.88
C PRO A 65 4.16 8.17 11.96
N TRP A 66 5.31 7.75 11.46
CA TRP A 66 5.62 6.32 11.28
C TRP A 66 5.69 5.55 12.60
N ASP A 67 6.19 6.16 13.68
CA ASP A 67 6.16 5.57 15.02
C ASP A 67 4.73 5.36 15.54
N TYR A 68 3.81 6.28 15.22
CA TYR A 68 2.40 6.11 15.53
C TYR A 68 1.79 4.92 14.78
N LEU A 69 2.12 4.76 13.49
CA LEU A 69 1.71 3.61 12.70
C LEU A 69 2.25 2.29 13.30
N VAL A 70 3.53 2.25 13.69
CA VAL A 70 4.13 1.10 14.40
C VAL A 70 3.35 0.81 15.69
N HIS A 71 3.09 1.83 16.50
CA HIS A 71 2.38 1.68 17.77
C HIS A 71 0.99 1.07 17.57
N GLU A 72 0.16 1.63 16.68
CA GLU A 72 -1.21 1.16 16.47
C GLU A 72 -1.25 -0.27 15.90
N ILE A 73 -0.35 -0.63 14.99
CA ILE A 73 -0.27 -2.01 14.46
C ILE A 73 0.22 -3.00 15.51
N MET A 74 1.25 -2.65 16.28
CA MET A 74 1.72 -3.51 17.37
C MET A 74 0.67 -3.64 18.48
N ARG A 75 -0.14 -2.61 18.72
CA ARG A 75 -1.28 -2.67 19.63
C ARG A 75 -2.37 -3.58 19.07
N LEU A 76 -2.67 -3.49 17.78
CA LEU A 76 -3.64 -4.35 17.07
C LEU A 76 -3.27 -5.81 17.22
N VAL A 77 -2.10 -6.20 16.75
CA VAL A 77 -1.63 -7.59 16.77
C VAL A 77 -1.60 -8.14 18.19
N ARG A 78 -1.05 -7.40 19.15
CA ARG A 78 -0.99 -7.84 20.55
C ARG A 78 -2.37 -8.00 21.18
N SER A 79 -3.35 -7.17 20.83
CA SER A 79 -4.71 -7.27 21.37
C SER A 79 -5.39 -8.55 20.89
N PHE A 80 -5.33 -8.86 19.59
CA PHE A 80 -5.86 -10.12 19.05
C PHE A 80 -5.14 -11.34 19.61
N GLN A 81 -3.82 -11.32 19.71
CA GLN A 81 -3.04 -12.42 20.28
C GLN A 81 -3.39 -12.69 21.75
N LYS A 82 -3.59 -11.65 22.56
CA LYS A 82 -4.09 -11.78 23.94
C LYS A 82 -5.50 -12.38 23.99
N GLY A 83 -6.32 -12.11 22.97
CA GLY A 83 -7.63 -12.74 22.78
C GLY A 83 -7.56 -14.20 22.30
N GLY A 84 -6.37 -14.77 22.09
CA GLY A 84 -6.19 -16.12 21.58
C GLY A 84 -6.43 -16.25 20.07
N ILE A 85 -6.31 -15.14 19.33
CA ILE A 85 -6.62 -15.05 17.90
C ILE A 85 -5.33 -14.77 17.11
N ASP A 86 -5.10 -15.55 16.06
CA ASP A 86 -4.02 -15.32 15.11
C ASP A 86 -4.50 -14.43 13.94
N LEU A 87 -3.57 -13.65 13.37
CA LEU A 87 -3.85 -12.77 12.23
C LEU A 87 -2.98 -13.14 11.03
N VAL A 88 -3.59 -13.15 9.85
CA VAL A 88 -2.92 -13.32 8.55
C VAL A 88 -3.24 -12.11 7.69
N PHE A 89 -2.22 -11.43 7.16
CA PHE A 89 -2.39 -10.20 6.40
C PHE A 89 -2.20 -10.42 4.91
N PHE A 90 -3.07 -9.82 4.12
CA PHE A 90 -2.94 -9.73 2.66
C PHE A 90 -2.79 -8.27 2.25
N PHE A 91 -1.92 -8.01 1.27
CA PHE A 91 -1.70 -6.69 0.69
C PHE A 91 -1.78 -6.78 -0.82
N ASP A 92 -2.39 -5.77 -1.45
CA ASP A 92 -2.31 -5.60 -2.90
C ASP A 92 -0.83 -5.48 -3.32
N GLY A 93 -0.43 -6.26 -4.34
CA GLY A 93 0.91 -6.20 -4.89
C GLY A 93 0.96 -6.04 -6.40
N TRP A 94 0.18 -6.84 -7.14
CA TRP A 94 0.16 -6.86 -8.60
C TRP A 94 -0.96 -5.96 -9.14
N VAL A 95 -0.64 -5.10 -10.12
CA VAL A 95 -1.66 -4.33 -10.84
C VAL A 95 -1.99 -5.05 -12.14
N CYS A 96 -3.18 -5.66 -12.17
CA CYS A 96 -3.68 -6.34 -13.35
C CYS A 96 -4.04 -5.35 -14.47
N HIS A 97 -3.71 -5.68 -15.72
CA HIS A 97 -4.01 -4.85 -16.90
C HIS A 97 -5.50 -4.46 -16.99
N ALA A 98 -6.41 -5.34 -16.55
CA ALA A 98 -7.84 -5.07 -16.53
C ALA A 98 -8.24 -3.92 -15.58
N LYS A 99 -7.44 -3.63 -14.55
CA LYS A 99 -7.70 -2.56 -13.57
C LYS A 99 -6.99 -1.25 -13.88
N VAL A 100 -6.18 -1.18 -14.95
CA VAL A 100 -5.42 0.02 -15.33
C VAL A 100 -6.35 1.22 -15.53
N GLY A 101 -7.48 1.05 -16.22
CA GLY A 101 -8.43 2.15 -16.44
C GLY A 101 -8.97 2.74 -15.12
N ALA A 102 -9.46 1.88 -14.22
CA ALA A 102 -9.96 2.30 -12.90
C ALA A 102 -8.85 2.83 -11.99
N TRP A 103 -7.63 2.31 -12.11
CA TRP A 103 -6.46 2.88 -11.47
C TRP A 103 -6.23 4.30 -11.98
N ARG A 104 -6.18 4.54 -13.31
CA ARG A 104 -5.94 5.88 -13.88
C ARG A 104 -6.94 6.92 -13.39
N THR A 105 -8.23 6.63 -13.48
CA THR A 105 -9.28 7.57 -13.04
C THR A 105 -9.18 7.93 -11.56
N ARG A 106 -8.85 6.95 -10.69
CA ARG A 106 -8.69 7.19 -9.25
C ARG A 106 -7.49 8.10 -8.96
N ARG A 107 -6.36 7.85 -9.62
CA ARG A 107 -5.12 8.61 -9.43
C ARG A 107 -5.26 10.06 -9.93
N GLU A 108 -5.89 10.28 -11.09
CA GLU A 108 -6.19 11.63 -11.59
C GLU A 108 -7.09 12.42 -10.64
N GLN A 109 -8.08 11.78 -10.01
CA GLN A 109 -8.92 12.43 -9.01
C GLN A 109 -8.13 12.76 -7.74
N GLN A 110 -7.30 11.83 -7.25
CA GLN A 110 -6.47 12.03 -6.07
C GLN A 110 -5.47 13.18 -6.27
N THR A 111 -4.83 13.26 -7.45
CA THR A 111 -3.93 14.37 -7.80
C THR A 111 -4.59 15.74 -7.66
N LYS A 112 -5.85 15.89 -8.10
CA LYS A 112 -6.61 17.15 -7.94
C LYS A 112 -6.84 17.51 -6.48
N GLU A 113 -7.08 16.50 -5.63
CA GLU A 113 -7.28 16.69 -4.19
C GLU A 113 -5.98 17.07 -3.47
N ILE A 114 -4.85 16.50 -3.90
CA ILE A 114 -3.52 16.88 -3.41
C ILE A 114 -3.21 18.34 -3.78
N MET A 115 -3.43 18.75 -5.03
CA MET A 115 -3.19 20.14 -5.45
C MET A 115 -4.01 21.14 -4.61
N ARG A 116 -5.30 20.84 -4.36
CA ARG A 116 -6.15 21.65 -3.46
C ARG A 116 -5.61 21.69 -2.03
N THR A 117 -5.05 20.58 -1.55
CA THR A 117 -4.42 20.55 -0.22
C THR A 117 -3.23 21.50 -0.16
N PHE A 118 -2.38 21.52 -1.19
CA PHE A 118 -1.25 22.44 -1.27
C PHE A 118 -1.67 23.91 -1.41
N GLU A 119 -2.72 24.21 -2.16
CA GLU A 119 -3.33 25.55 -2.20
C GLU A 119 -3.76 26.01 -0.79
N GLN A 120 -4.40 25.13 -0.02
CA GLN A 120 -4.82 25.41 1.35
C GLN A 120 -3.66 25.57 2.32
N LEU A 121 -2.61 24.75 2.19
CA LEU A 121 -1.39 24.86 3.00
C LEU A 121 -0.72 26.22 2.78
N ARG A 122 -0.53 26.62 1.51
CA ARG A 122 0.08 27.92 1.19
C ARG A 122 -0.77 29.11 1.62
N ALA A 123 -2.10 28.98 1.60
CA ALA A 123 -3.00 29.99 2.10
C ALA A 123 -3.12 30.01 3.64
N GLY A 124 -2.49 29.07 4.35
CA GLY A 124 -2.57 28.95 5.80
C GLY A 124 -3.97 28.57 6.33
N CYS A 125 -4.84 28.02 5.46
CA CYS A 125 -6.24 27.76 5.77
C CYS A 125 -6.59 26.25 5.82
N TRP A 126 -5.58 25.37 5.75
CA TRP A 126 -5.79 23.94 5.88
C TRP A 126 -6.33 23.55 7.26
N THR A 127 -7.40 22.75 7.30
CA THR A 127 -8.09 22.40 8.56
C THR A 127 -7.91 20.95 9.01
N GLY A 128 -7.21 20.13 8.22
CA GLY A 128 -6.95 18.73 8.56
C GLY A 128 -8.16 17.78 8.45
N GLY A 129 -9.30 18.24 7.93
CA GLY A 129 -10.53 17.44 7.83
C GLY A 129 -11.02 17.11 6.42
N GLY A 130 -10.49 17.75 5.38
CA GLY A 130 -10.93 17.55 3.99
C GLY A 130 -10.06 16.54 3.25
N ASN A 131 -10.62 15.38 2.90
CA ASN A 131 -10.03 14.34 2.04
C ASN A 131 -8.66 13.82 2.48
N PHE A 132 -8.67 12.85 3.40
CA PHE A 132 -7.50 12.07 3.78
C PHE A 132 -6.78 11.48 2.55
N THR A 133 -5.56 11.94 2.30
CA THR A 133 -4.58 11.30 1.41
C THR A 133 -3.48 10.74 2.28
N CYS A 134 -3.25 9.43 2.20
CA CYS A 134 -2.19 8.80 2.97
C CYS A 134 -0.82 9.29 2.47
N PRO A 135 0.15 9.48 3.35
CA PRO A 135 1.52 9.80 2.95
C PRO A 135 2.05 8.72 2.00
N ASN A 136 2.81 9.13 0.98
CA ASN A 136 3.56 8.19 0.16
C ASN A 136 4.43 7.31 1.08
N GLY A 137 4.54 6.02 0.77
CA GLY A 137 5.15 5.07 1.68
C GLY A 137 4.18 4.25 2.52
N THR A 138 2.98 4.76 2.83
CA THR A 138 2.12 4.16 3.88
C THR A 138 1.83 2.67 3.69
N ALA A 139 1.41 2.25 2.50
CA ALA A 139 1.13 0.84 2.21
C ALA A 139 2.38 -0.05 2.39
N HIS A 140 3.53 0.44 1.89
CA HIS A 140 4.82 -0.22 2.05
C HIS A 140 5.21 -0.32 3.52
N THR A 141 5.17 0.80 4.25
CA THR A 141 5.52 0.85 5.68
C THR A 141 4.63 -0.07 6.51
N LEU A 142 3.32 -0.09 6.25
CA LEU A 142 2.38 -0.97 6.94
C LEU A 142 2.72 -2.44 6.75
N CYS A 143 2.93 -2.87 5.49
CA CYS A 143 3.36 -4.24 5.19
C CYS A 143 4.70 -4.57 5.87
N PHE A 144 5.63 -3.61 5.84
CA PHE A 144 6.94 -3.76 6.45
C PHE A 144 6.87 -3.96 7.97
N ILE A 145 6.03 -3.19 8.67
CA ILE A 145 5.77 -3.33 10.11
C ILE A 145 5.29 -4.74 10.42
N VAL A 146 4.24 -5.21 9.74
CA VAL A 146 3.66 -6.53 10.01
C VAL A 146 4.72 -7.61 9.74
N ARG A 147 5.44 -7.52 8.63
CA ARG A 147 6.42 -8.55 8.22
C ARG A 147 7.62 -8.67 9.15
N HIS A 148 8.11 -7.55 9.69
CA HIS A 148 9.38 -7.49 10.41
C HIS A 148 9.25 -7.30 11.92
N LEU A 149 8.15 -6.73 12.42
CA LEU A 149 7.94 -6.48 13.86
C LEU A 149 6.95 -7.45 14.51
N THR A 150 6.31 -8.31 13.73
CA THR A 150 5.29 -9.25 14.23
C THR A 150 5.58 -10.68 13.76
N SER A 151 4.91 -11.65 14.38
CA SER A 151 4.95 -13.05 13.97
C SER A 151 3.83 -13.42 12.98
N CYS A 152 3.07 -12.44 12.48
CA CYS A 152 1.96 -12.68 11.57
C CYS A 152 2.45 -13.12 10.19
N LYS A 153 1.67 -14.00 9.53
CA LYS A 153 1.88 -14.32 8.12
C LYS A 153 1.45 -13.12 7.27
N VAL A 154 2.23 -12.81 6.24
CA VAL A 154 1.98 -11.70 5.33
C VAL A 154 2.10 -12.19 3.89
N TYR A 155 1.11 -11.86 3.06
CA TYR A 155 1.07 -12.24 1.66
C TYR A 155 0.81 -11.07 0.73
N TYR A 156 1.49 -11.05 -0.42
CA TYR A 156 1.09 -10.20 -1.55
C TYR A 156 0.16 -10.96 -2.50
N THR A 157 -0.82 -10.25 -3.04
CA THR A 157 -1.84 -10.79 -3.94
C THR A 157 -1.42 -10.60 -5.39
N VAL A 158 -1.59 -11.66 -6.20
CA VAL A 158 -1.38 -11.67 -7.65
C VAL A 158 -2.69 -11.44 -8.41
N GLN A 159 -3.81 -11.70 -7.75
CA GLN A 159 -5.15 -11.31 -8.17
C GLN A 159 -5.67 -10.19 -7.25
N GLU A 160 -6.96 -9.91 -7.37
CA GLU A 160 -7.66 -9.01 -6.46
C GLU A 160 -7.56 -9.48 -5.01
N CYS A 161 -7.20 -8.55 -4.12
CA CYS A 161 -6.95 -8.86 -2.72
C CYS A 161 -8.18 -9.42 -2.02
N ASP A 162 -9.36 -8.86 -2.27
CA ASP A 162 -10.63 -9.37 -1.75
C ASP A 162 -10.86 -10.85 -2.09
N THR A 163 -10.58 -11.25 -3.32
CA THR A 163 -10.73 -12.62 -3.82
C THR A 163 -9.74 -13.56 -3.12
N GLU A 164 -8.47 -13.18 -3.01
CA GLU A 164 -7.46 -14.00 -2.33
C GLU A 164 -7.69 -14.10 -0.81
N VAL A 165 -8.12 -13.02 -0.17
CA VAL A 165 -8.52 -13.01 1.24
C VAL A 165 -9.68 -13.98 1.48
N CYS A 166 -10.72 -13.92 0.64
CA CYS A 166 -11.87 -14.82 0.72
C CYS A 166 -11.48 -16.27 0.50
N ARG A 167 -10.67 -16.55 -0.54
CA ARG A 167 -10.16 -17.89 -0.83
C ARG A 167 -9.36 -18.45 0.34
N TYR A 168 -8.42 -17.68 0.89
CA TYR A 168 -7.61 -18.12 2.03
C TYR A 168 -8.51 -18.45 3.22
N ALA A 169 -9.47 -17.58 3.53
CA ALA A 169 -10.39 -17.79 4.65
C ALA A 169 -11.26 -19.04 4.45
N GLU A 170 -11.72 -19.35 3.25
CA GLU A 170 -12.50 -20.56 2.97
C GLU A 170 -11.65 -21.83 3.06
N CYS A 171 -10.44 -21.83 2.49
CA CYS A 171 -9.58 -23.01 2.39
C CYS A 171 -8.91 -23.42 3.71
N HIS A 172 -8.82 -22.52 4.70
CA HIS A 172 -8.10 -22.76 5.96
C HIS A 172 -9.09 -22.92 7.13
N PRO A 173 -9.38 -24.14 7.62
CA PRO A 173 -10.43 -24.40 8.61
C PRO A 173 -10.30 -23.59 9.91
N GLU A 174 -9.10 -23.22 10.31
CA GLU A 174 -8.83 -22.36 11.47
C GLU A 174 -9.35 -20.93 11.32
N CYS A 175 -9.57 -20.47 10.09
CA CYS A 175 -10.13 -19.16 9.81
C CYS A 175 -11.62 -19.12 10.17
N PHE A 176 -12.03 -18.06 10.90
CA PHE A 176 -13.43 -17.84 11.27
C PHE A 176 -13.97 -16.48 10.85
N ALA A 177 -13.09 -15.55 10.45
CA ALA A 177 -13.48 -14.22 10.03
C ALA A 177 -12.50 -13.57 9.05
N ILE A 178 -13.02 -12.61 8.30
CA ILE A 178 -12.27 -11.63 7.50
C ILE A 178 -12.45 -10.27 8.17
N LEU A 179 -11.36 -9.53 8.36
CA LEU A 179 -11.38 -8.12 8.76
C LEU A 179 -11.08 -7.26 7.53
N GLY A 180 -12.06 -6.43 7.14
CA GLY A 180 -11.96 -5.60 5.94
C GLY A 180 -12.88 -4.39 5.98
N GLN A 181 -12.83 -3.57 4.93
CA GLN A 181 -13.78 -2.47 4.75
C GLN A 181 -14.21 -2.31 3.27
N ASP A 182 -14.33 -3.45 2.58
CA ASP A 182 -14.93 -3.54 1.25
C ASP A 182 -16.33 -4.14 1.34
N SER A 183 -17.31 -3.52 0.68
CA SER A 183 -18.67 -4.07 0.66
C SER A 183 -18.80 -5.35 -0.15
N ASP A 184 -17.83 -5.65 -1.03
CA ASP A 184 -17.79 -6.89 -1.80
C ASP A 184 -17.69 -8.13 -0.90
N PHE A 185 -17.02 -8.05 0.26
CA PHE A 185 -16.99 -9.15 1.25
C PHE A 185 -18.38 -9.59 1.74
N ALA A 186 -19.40 -8.71 1.68
CA ALA A 186 -20.78 -9.06 2.03
C ALA A 186 -21.54 -9.80 0.91
N ILE A 187 -20.97 -9.87 -0.29
CA ILE A 187 -21.52 -10.57 -1.46
C ILE A 187 -20.97 -11.98 -1.57
N PHE A 188 -19.71 -12.21 -1.18
CA PHE A 188 -19.12 -13.54 -1.21
C PHE A 188 -19.93 -14.54 -0.39
N ASN A 189 -20.08 -15.74 -0.94
CA ASN A 189 -20.77 -16.86 -0.31
C ASN A 189 -19.83 -17.62 0.64
N LEU A 190 -19.50 -17.02 1.78
CA LEU A 190 -18.49 -17.51 2.72
C LEU A 190 -19.08 -18.23 3.94
N ARG A 191 -18.29 -19.12 4.55
CA ARG A 191 -18.53 -19.73 5.87
C ARG A 191 -18.09 -18.82 7.02
N VAL A 192 -17.14 -17.93 6.76
CA VAL A 192 -16.53 -17.04 7.77
C VAL A 192 -17.32 -15.74 7.94
N LEU A 193 -17.13 -15.06 9.07
CA LEU A 193 -17.73 -13.76 9.34
C LEU A 193 -17.03 -12.64 8.56
N TYR A 194 -17.77 -11.69 8.01
CA TYR A 194 -17.19 -10.43 7.53
C TYR A 194 -17.27 -9.36 8.62
N LEU A 195 -16.11 -8.94 9.13
CA LEU A 195 -15.94 -7.95 10.20
C LEU A 195 -15.49 -6.59 9.66
N SER A 196 -16.10 -5.54 10.19
CA SER A 196 -15.78 -4.16 9.84
C SER A 196 -14.47 -3.70 10.48
N CYS A 197 -13.52 -3.24 9.67
CA CYS A 197 -12.36 -2.51 10.16
C CYS A 197 -12.75 -1.11 10.66
N LEU A 198 -13.68 -0.43 10.00
CA LEU A 198 -14.10 0.93 10.35
C LEU A 198 -14.65 1.03 11.78
N HIS A 199 -15.40 0.01 12.21
CA HIS A 199 -16.06 -0.02 13.51
C HIS A 199 -15.27 -0.77 14.59
N LEU A 200 -14.00 -1.11 14.32
CA LEU A 200 -13.18 -1.89 15.24
C LEU A 200 -12.83 -1.07 16.50
N ASP A 201 -13.36 -1.51 17.63
CA ASP A 201 -12.90 -1.15 18.97
C ASP A 201 -11.87 -2.18 19.42
N ILE A 202 -10.61 -1.78 19.32
CA ILE A 202 -9.45 -2.61 19.64
C ILE A 202 -9.34 -2.93 21.15
N ASP A 203 -9.80 -2.04 22.02
CA ASP A 203 -9.67 -2.20 23.47
C ASP A 203 -10.66 -3.23 24.01
N ARG A 204 -11.84 -3.28 23.39
CA ARG A 204 -12.88 -4.27 23.73
C ARG A 204 -12.89 -5.48 22.81
N LEU A 205 -12.11 -5.45 21.72
CA LEU A 205 -12.18 -6.40 20.60
C LEU A 205 -13.63 -6.62 20.14
N LYS A 206 -14.33 -5.51 19.89
CA LYS A 206 -15.69 -5.49 19.37
C LYS A 206 -15.74 -4.79 18.04
N THR A 207 -16.62 -5.24 17.16
CA THR A 207 -16.86 -4.61 15.86
C THR A 207 -18.27 -4.94 15.35
N ARG A 208 -18.61 -4.46 14.15
CA ARG A 208 -19.78 -4.89 13.40
C ARG A 208 -19.43 -6.07 12.50
N ALA A 209 -20.31 -7.06 12.46
CA ALA A 209 -20.30 -8.14 11.48
C ALA A 209 -21.44 -7.96 10.49
N TYR A 210 -21.16 -8.06 9.19
CA TYR A 210 -22.15 -7.97 8.12
C TYR A 210 -22.64 -9.36 7.68
N SER A 211 -23.92 -9.47 7.33
CA SER A 211 -24.58 -10.75 7.04
C SER A 211 -25.09 -10.81 5.61
N SER A 212 -24.40 -11.58 4.76
CA SER A 212 -24.86 -11.94 3.41
C SER A 212 -26.18 -12.69 3.42
N GLU A 213 -26.40 -13.51 4.44
CA GLU A 213 -27.63 -14.27 4.66
C GLU A 213 -28.83 -13.35 4.97
N ALA A 214 -28.64 -12.33 5.81
CA ALA A 214 -29.70 -11.35 6.07
C ALA A 214 -29.99 -10.48 4.84
N LEU A 215 -28.95 -10.11 4.08
CA LEU A 215 -29.09 -9.40 2.81
C LEU A 215 -29.93 -10.20 1.81
N ALA A 216 -29.58 -11.46 1.58
CA ALA A 216 -30.29 -12.35 0.67
C ALA A 216 -31.75 -12.50 1.08
N ARG A 217 -32.02 -12.75 2.37
CA ARG A 217 -33.38 -12.86 2.90
C ARG A 217 -34.19 -11.59 2.71
N HIS A 218 -33.63 -10.43 3.04
CA HIS A 218 -34.30 -9.14 2.89
C HIS A 218 -34.63 -8.83 1.43
N LEU A 219 -33.68 -9.11 0.53
CA LEU A 219 -33.90 -8.99 -0.90
C LEU A 219 -34.78 -10.10 -1.47
N GLY A 220 -35.21 -11.12 -0.71
CA GLY A 220 -35.98 -12.25 -1.22
C GLY A 220 -35.22 -13.09 -2.26
N LEU A 221 -33.89 -13.20 -2.13
CA LEU A 221 -33.01 -13.94 -3.03
C LEU A 221 -32.36 -15.12 -2.30
N HIS A 222 -31.95 -16.14 -3.05
CA HIS A 222 -31.01 -17.14 -2.55
C HIS A 222 -29.60 -16.53 -2.45
N ARG A 223 -28.79 -16.96 -1.47
CA ARG A 223 -27.45 -16.40 -1.23
C ARG A 223 -26.52 -16.52 -2.46
N GLU A 224 -26.69 -17.57 -3.26
CA GLU A 224 -25.95 -17.79 -4.51
C GLU A 224 -26.26 -16.78 -5.62
N LEU A 225 -27.37 -16.03 -5.52
CA LEU A 225 -27.74 -14.98 -6.47
C LEU A 225 -27.12 -13.62 -6.13
N LEU A 226 -26.50 -13.46 -4.94
CA LEU A 226 -25.87 -12.20 -4.54
C LEU A 226 -24.76 -11.72 -5.49
N PRO A 227 -23.89 -12.59 -6.04
CA PRO A 227 -22.93 -12.19 -7.07
C PRO A 227 -23.59 -11.57 -8.31
N LEU A 228 -24.65 -12.18 -8.84
CA LEU A 228 -25.40 -11.63 -9.97
C LEU A 228 -26.05 -10.29 -9.59
N PHE A 229 -26.66 -10.22 -8.41
CA PHE A 229 -27.22 -8.98 -7.87
C PHE A 229 -26.16 -7.87 -7.80
N ALA A 230 -24.95 -8.16 -7.32
CA ALA A 230 -23.86 -7.19 -7.23
C ALA A 230 -23.44 -6.68 -8.62
N CYS A 231 -23.35 -7.55 -9.61
CA CYS A 231 -23.11 -7.13 -11.01
C CYS A 231 -24.20 -6.18 -11.52
N LEU A 232 -25.47 -6.51 -11.28
CA LEU A 232 -26.61 -5.67 -11.70
C LEU A 232 -26.65 -4.32 -10.97
N ALA A 233 -26.17 -4.27 -9.73
CA ALA A 233 -26.07 -3.06 -8.91
C ALA A 233 -24.89 -2.15 -9.34
N GLY A 234 -23.92 -2.74 -10.03
CA GLY A 234 -22.65 -2.14 -10.42
C GLY A 234 -21.57 -2.44 -9.39
N ASN A 235 -20.57 -3.20 -9.83
CA ASN A 235 -19.39 -3.60 -9.05
C ASN A 235 -18.09 -3.20 -9.80
N ASP A 236 -16.94 -3.65 -9.32
CA ASP A 236 -15.64 -3.31 -9.89
C ASP A 236 -15.42 -3.84 -11.32
N THR A 237 -16.17 -4.85 -11.75
CA THR A 237 -16.09 -5.42 -13.11
C THR A 237 -17.14 -4.82 -14.05
N VAL A 238 -18.39 -4.72 -13.60
CA VAL A 238 -19.51 -4.14 -14.37
C VAL A 238 -19.84 -2.77 -13.79
N SER A 239 -19.42 -1.70 -14.45
CA SER A 239 -19.49 -0.36 -13.88
C SER A 239 -20.91 0.23 -13.91
N LYS A 240 -21.16 1.23 -13.06
CA LYS A 240 -22.45 1.96 -13.05
C LYS A 240 -22.68 2.75 -14.33
N GLU A 241 -21.61 3.16 -15.00
CA GLU A 241 -21.65 3.86 -16.29
C GLU A 241 -22.16 2.91 -17.39
N GLN A 242 -21.67 1.67 -17.42
CA GLN A 242 -22.15 0.63 -18.34
C GLN A 242 -23.62 0.29 -18.08
N LEU A 243 -24.04 0.28 -16.82
CA LEU A 243 -25.41 -0.01 -16.40
C LEU A 243 -26.34 1.20 -16.41
N ARG A 244 -25.89 2.37 -16.87
CA ARG A 244 -26.66 3.63 -16.74
C ARG A 244 -28.04 3.53 -17.40
N SER A 245 -28.10 3.00 -18.62
CA SER A 245 -29.37 2.82 -19.35
C SER A 245 -30.29 1.84 -18.62
N PHE A 246 -29.75 0.73 -18.14
CA PHE A 246 -30.49 -0.27 -17.37
C PHE A 246 -31.02 0.28 -16.03
N HIS A 247 -30.19 1.01 -15.28
CA HIS A 247 -30.62 1.65 -14.03
C HIS A 247 -31.71 2.71 -14.28
N HIS A 248 -31.68 3.38 -15.42
CA HIS A 248 -32.73 4.32 -15.83
C HIS A 248 -34.05 3.61 -16.12
N THR A 249 -34.05 2.45 -16.79
CA THR A 249 -35.29 1.68 -17.04
C THR A 249 -35.94 1.16 -15.75
N LEU A 250 -35.15 0.95 -14.69
CA LEU A 250 -35.65 0.60 -13.35
C LEU A 250 -36.21 1.80 -12.56
N GLY A 251 -36.14 3.01 -13.11
CA GLY A 251 -36.64 4.23 -12.48
C GLY A 251 -35.70 4.83 -11.42
N SER A 252 -34.42 4.46 -11.41
CA SER A 252 -33.42 5.09 -10.53
C SER A 252 -32.98 6.44 -11.10
N ALA A 253 -33.75 7.52 -10.87
CA ALA A 253 -33.36 8.88 -11.24
C ALA A 253 -32.21 9.43 -10.35
N ALA A 254 -31.47 10.43 -10.86
CA ALA A 254 -30.26 10.96 -10.24
C ALA A 254 -30.46 11.73 -8.91
N TYR A 255 -31.68 12.14 -8.58
CA TYR A 255 -31.99 13.09 -7.49
C TYR A 255 -32.76 12.51 -6.28
N SER A 256 -32.81 11.17 -6.12
CA SER A 256 -33.52 10.54 -4.98
C SER A 256 -32.61 10.32 -3.76
N TYR A 257 -33.08 10.74 -2.57
CA TYR A 257 -32.41 10.60 -1.27
C TYR A 257 -32.14 9.14 -0.85
N ASN A 258 -32.76 8.15 -1.51
CA ASN A 258 -32.57 6.71 -1.25
C ASN A 258 -32.27 5.89 -2.53
N ARG A 259 -31.58 6.50 -3.51
CA ARG A 259 -31.34 5.88 -4.83
C ARG A 259 -30.82 4.44 -4.77
N HIS A 260 -29.85 4.14 -3.91
CA HIS A 260 -29.24 2.81 -3.83
C HIS A 260 -30.22 1.76 -3.28
N ALA A 261 -30.92 2.06 -2.21
CA ALA A 261 -31.92 1.16 -1.63
C ALA A 261 -33.02 0.82 -2.64
N TYR A 262 -33.61 1.84 -3.28
CA TYR A 262 -34.63 1.63 -4.30
C TYR A 262 -34.11 0.77 -5.47
N LEU A 263 -32.90 1.07 -5.95
CA LEU A 263 -32.28 0.31 -7.03
C LEU A 263 -32.07 -1.16 -6.65
N PHE A 264 -31.57 -1.44 -5.44
CA PHE A 264 -31.32 -2.80 -4.96
C PHE A 264 -32.63 -3.61 -4.90
N GLU A 265 -33.71 -3.05 -4.38
CA GLU A 265 -35.03 -3.70 -4.35
C GLU A 265 -35.55 -4.02 -5.76
N LYS A 266 -35.41 -3.07 -6.70
CA LYS A 266 -35.85 -3.26 -8.09
C LYS A 266 -35.05 -4.33 -8.81
N ILE A 267 -33.73 -4.36 -8.61
CA ILE A 267 -32.87 -5.41 -9.18
C ILE A 267 -33.28 -6.77 -8.62
N ALA A 268 -33.44 -6.89 -7.30
CA ALA A 268 -33.84 -8.16 -6.69
C ALA A 268 -35.22 -8.62 -7.19
N ALA A 269 -36.18 -7.70 -7.29
CA ALA A 269 -37.50 -7.99 -7.86
C ALA A 269 -37.42 -8.47 -9.31
N LEU A 270 -36.56 -7.87 -10.13
CA LEU A 270 -36.34 -8.30 -11.51
C LEU A 270 -35.75 -9.71 -11.58
N ILE A 271 -34.74 -10.02 -10.77
CA ILE A 271 -34.13 -11.36 -10.69
C ILE A 271 -35.21 -12.41 -10.38
N ARG A 272 -36.08 -12.13 -9.39
CA ARG A 272 -37.20 -13.01 -9.03
C ARG A 272 -38.20 -13.17 -10.17
N GLN A 273 -38.65 -12.06 -10.76
CA GLN A 273 -39.66 -12.04 -11.82
C GLN A 273 -39.19 -12.82 -13.06
N LYS A 274 -37.90 -12.69 -13.41
CA LYS A 274 -37.32 -13.35 -14.58
C LYS A 274 -36.84 -14.77 -14.29
N GLY A 275 -36.79 -15.20 -13.03
CA GLY A 275 -36.30 -16.52 -12.64
C GLY A 275 -34.84 -16.76 -13.00
N TRP A 276 -34.01 -15.72 -12.94
CA TRP A 276 -32.60 -15.83 -13.31
C TRP A 276 -31.80 -16.69 -12.32
N ARG A 277 -30.76 -17.34 -12.84
CA ARG A 277 -29.85 -18.22 -12.08
C ARG A 277 -28.59 -17.46 -11.67
N ALA A 278 -27.82 -18.05 -10.74
CA ALA A 278 -26.57 -17.46 -10.26
C ALA A 278 -25.55 -17.21 -11.38
N ILE A 279 -25.45 -18.16 -12.31
CA ILE A 279 -24.63 -18.01 -13.52
C ILE A 279 -25.50 -17.34 -14.60
N PRO A 280 -25.11 -16.14 -15.06
CA PRO A 280 -25.87 -15.41 -16.06
C PRO A 280 -25.75 -16.06 -17.44
N ASP A 281 -26.79 -15.91 -18.25
CA ASP A 281 -26.84 -16.34 -19.63
C ASP A 281 -27.06 -15.16 -20.59
N ILE A 282 -27.17 -15.47 -21.88
CA ILE A 282 -27.37 -14.46 -22.92
C ILE A 282 -28.68 -13.67 -22.75
N ALA A 283 -29.70 -14.23 -22.09
CA ALA A 283 -30.96 -13.54 -21.85
C ALA A 283 -30.78 -12.45 -20.77
N VAL A 284 -29.99 -12.74 -19.73
CA VAL A 284 -29.61 -11.73 -18.72
C VAL A 284 -28.83 -10.59 -19.39
N ALA A 285 -27.77 -10.93 -20.14
CA ALA A 285 -26.91 -9.98 -20.84
C ALA A 285 -27.69 -9.02 -21.76
N ARG A 286 -28.60 -9.58 -22.57
CA ARG A 286 -29.49 -8.78 -23.45
C ARG A 286 -30.44 -7.88 -22.68
N CYS A 287 -30.96 -8.33 -21.54
CA CYS A 287 -31.88 -7.54 -20.72
C CYS A 287 -31.20 -6.32 -20.09
N ILE A 288 -29.93 -6.44 -19.72
CA ILE A 288 -29.18 -5.38 -19.03
C ILE A 288 -28.39 -4.50 -20.01
N GLY A 289 -28.18 -4.96 -21.24
CA GLY A 289 -27.39 -4.24 -22.24
C GLY A 289 -25.88 -4.29 -21.98
N VAL A 290 -25.38 -5.39 -21.43
CA VAL A 290 -23.96 -5.63 -21.12
C VAL A 290 -23.53 -6.94 -21.76
N ASP A 291 -22.27 -7.00 -22.20
CA ASP A 291 -21.67 -8.22 -22.75
C ASP A 291 -21.71 -9.40 -21.75
N LEU A 292 -21.96 -10.61 -22.26
CA LEU A 292 -22.10 -11.80 -21.43
C LEU A 292 -20.78 -12.19 -20.77
N ASP A 293 -19.64 -12.07 -21.47
CA ASP A 293 -18.35 -12.44 -20.91
C ASP A 293 -17.95 -11.49 -19.78
N LEU A 294 -18.25 -10.21 -19.94
CA LEU A 294 -18.06 -9.23 -18.87
C LEU A 294 -18.92 -9.55 -17.64
N LEU A 295 -20.19 -9.92 -17.85
CA LEU A 295 -21.09 -10.28 -16.77
C LEU A 295 -20.66 -11.58 -16.07
N LEU A 296 -20.23 -12.60 -16.83
CA LEU A 296 -19.67 -13.84 -16.30
C LEU A 296 -18.42 -13.57 -15.47
N LYS A 297 -17.52 -12.71 -15.95
CA LYS A 297 -16.33 -12.28 -15.20
C LYS A 297 -16.72 -11.59 -13.89
N GLY A 298 -17.73 -10.71 -13.93
CA GLY A 298 -18.20 -9.98 -12.76
C GLY A 298 -18.86 -10.87 -11.70
N VAL A 299 -19.48 -11.99 -12.09
CA VAL A 299 -20.02 -12.97 -11.14
C VAL A 299 -18.90 -13.86 -10.59
N ARG A 300 -17.97 -14.31 -11.43
CA ARG A 300 -16.86 -15.20 -11.05
C ARG A 300 -15.89 -14.56 -10.05
N MET A 301 -15.76 -13.23 -10.03
CA MET A 301 -14.91 -12.56 -9.03
C MET A 301 -15.33 -12.84 -7.57
N TYR A 302 -16.60 -13.20 -7.34
CA TYR A 302 -17.11 -13.56 -6.00
C TYR A 302 -16.95 -15.06 -5.67
N SER A 303 -16.20 -15.81 -6.48
CA SER A 303 -15.93 -17.24 -6.26
C SER A 303 -14.65 -17.43 -5.44
N ALA A 304 -14.80 -17.85 -4.18
CA ALA A 304 -13.67 -18.24 -3.34
C ALA A 304 -13.11 -19.64 -3.70
N LYS A 305 -13.75 -20.37 -4.63
CA LYS A 305 -13.38 -21.75 -5.00
C LYS A 305 -12.46 -21.86 -6.20
N GLU A 306 -12.36 -20.81 -7.02
CA GLU A 306 -11.48 -20.83 -8.18
C GLU A 306 -10.02 -20.75 -7.71
N GLU A 307 -9.16 -21.63 -8.20
CA GLU A 307 -7.73 -21.59 -7.87
C GLU A 307 -7.07 -20.30 -8.36
N CYS A 308 -5.99 -19.92 -7.69
CA CYS A 308 -5.18 -18.81 -8.16
C CYS A 308 -4.46 -19.26 -9.45
N PRO A 309 -4.58 -18.54 -10.57
CA PRO A 309 -3.93 -18.91 -11.81
C PRO A 309 -2.42 -18.89 -11.59
N GLU A 310 -1.75 -19.99 -11.96
CA GLU A 310 -0.30 -20.01 -12.02
C GLU A 310 0.17 -19.04 -13.11
N LEU A 311 0.96 -18.05 -12.72
CA LEU A 311 1.62 -17.17 -13.67
C LEU A 311 2.71 -17.96 -14.40
N ALA A 312 2.57 -18.06 -15.72
CA ALA A 312 3.55 -18.72 -16.58
C ALA A 312 4.94 -18.08 -16.46
N VAL A 313 5.99 -18.84 -16.73
CA VAL A 313 7.36 -18.29 -16.73
C VAL A 313 7.47 -17.22 -17.82
N PRO A 314 7.84 -15.96 -17.49
CA PRO A 314 8.01 -14.92 -18.48
C PRO A 314 9.10 -15.23 -19.49
N PHE A 315 8.93 -14.78 -20.73
CA PHE A 315 9.94 -14.92 -21.76
C PHE A 315 11.26 -14.22 -21.35
N GLY A 316 12.37 -14.95 -21.47
CA GLY A 316 13.71 -14.47 -21.12
C GLY A 316 14.08 -14.60 -19.64
N ILE A 317 13.18 -15.13 -18.80
CA ILE A 317 13.47 -15.41 -17.39
C ILE A 317 13.63 -16.92 -17.19
N GLU A 318 14.71 -17.32 -16.52
CA GLU A 318 14.96 -18.72 -16.20
C GLU A 318 13.88 -19.28 -15.23
N PRO A 319 13.38 -20.50 -15.42
CA PRO A 319 12.38 -21.09 -14.53
C PRO A 319 12.78 -21.06 -13.05
N ALA A 320 14.01 -21.44 -12.69
CA ALA A 320 14.45 -21.43 -11.30
C ALA A 320 14.40 -20.03 -10.66
N THR A 321 14.82 -19.01 -11.43
CA THR A 321 14.74 -17.60 -11.02
C THR A 321 13.28 -17.16 -10.85
N TRP A 322 12.40 -17.53 -11.79
CA TRP A 322 10.98 -17.19 -11.71
C TRP A 322 10.29 -17.80 -10.48
N HIS A 323 10.49 -19.09 -10.22
CA HIS A 323 9.88 -19.76 -9.06
C HIS A 323 10.36 -19.13 -7.74
N LEU A 324 11.65 -18.79 -7.63
CA LEU A 324 12.17 -18.10 -6.47
C LEU A 324 11.56 -16.69 -6.32
N ALA A 325 11.54 -15.89 -7.39
CA ALA A 325 10.97 -14.55 -7.39
C ALA A 325 9.49 -14.56 -6.98
N PHE A 326 8.70 -15.46 -7.56
CA PHE A 326 7.28 -15.61 -7.28
C PHE A 326 7.03 -16.03 -5.83
N LYS A 327 7.78 -17.00 -5.30
CA LYS A 327 7.69 -17.41 -3.90
C LYS A 327 8.02 -16.25 -2.95
N MET A 328 9.15 -15.58 -3.18
CA MET A 328 9.56 -14.45 -2.34
C MET A 328 8.56 -13.29 -2.40
N TYR A 329 7.97 -13.05 -3.57
CA TYR A 329 6.87 -12.09 -3.72
C TYR A 329 5.65 -12.51 -2.90
N LYS A 330 5.15 -13.74 -3.07
CA LYS A 330 3.95 -14.21 -2.37
C LYS A 330 4.11 -14.09 -0.86
N GLU A 331 5.28 -14.39 -0.31
CA GLU A 331 5.58 -14.30 1.13
C GLU A 331 6.06 -12.91 1.61
N ALA A 332 5.86 -11.87 0.79
CA ALA A 332 6.25 -10.49 1.07
C ALA A 332 7.72 -10.32 1.50
N GLN A 333 8.63 -11.14 0.94
CA GLN A 333 10.08 -11.09 1.16
C GLN A 333 10.82 -10.22 0.13
N MET A 334 10.14 -9.89 -0.96
CA MET A 334 10.57 -8.94 -1.98
C MET A 334 9.52 -7.84 -2.12
N PRO A 335 9.92 -6.61 -2.45
CA PRO A 335 8.99 -5.54 -2.77
C PRO A 335 8.05 -5.93 -3.92
N PRO A 336 6.78 -5.49 -3.89
CA PRO A 336 5.76 -5.97 -4.82
C PRO A 336 6.06 -5.63 -6.29
N PHE A 337 6.78 -4.54 -6.55
CA PHE A 337 7.16 -4.14 -7.91
C PHE A 337 8.02 -5.18 -8.64
N VAL A 338 8.77 -6.04 -7.92
CA VAL A 338 9.67 -7.02 -8.53
C VAL A 338 8.88 -7.95 -9.45
N LEU A 339 7.70 -8.40 -9.00
CA LEU A 339 6.82 -9.21 -9.83
C LEU A 339 6.29 -8.41 -11.03
N GLN A 340 5.83 -7.17 -10.80
CA GLN A 340 5.32 -6.28 -11.86
C GLN A 340 6.33 -6.08 -12.99
N VAL A 341 7.60 -5.86 -12.63
CA VAL A 341 8.68 -5.65 -13.60
C VAL A 341 9.06 -6.95 -14.30
N LEU A 342 9.29 -8.04 -13.56
CA LEU A 342 9.74 -9.31 -14.16
C LEU A 342 8.69 -9.94 -15.08
N TYR A 343 7.41 -9.85 -14.73
CA TYR A 343 6.32 -10.46 -15.52
C TYR A 343 5.69 -9.48 -16.51
N GLY A 344 5.35 -8.27 -16.06
CA GLY A 344 4.61 -7.28 -16.86
C GLY A 344 5.50 -6.34 -17.67
N ARG A 345 6.80 -6.27 -17.38
CA ARG A 345 7.73 -5.26 -17.93
C ARG A 345 7.19 -3.84 -17.79
N GLU A 346 6.51 -3.57 -16.69
CA GLU A 346 5.90 -2.29 -16.38
C GLU A 346 5.92 -2.00 -14.88
N ILE A 347 5.62 -0.76 -14.51
CA ILE A 347 5.44 -0.34 -13.12
C ILE A 347 4.45 0.83 -13.05
N TYR A 348 3.68 0.89 -11.97
CA TYR A 348 2.66 1.92 -11.75
C TYR A 348 3.11 2.87 -10.65
N LEU A 349 3.45 4.10 -11.05
CA LEU A 349 3.93 5.17 -10.19
C LEU A 349 2.77 6.17 -9.98
N GLY A 350 2.09 5.99 -8.84
CA GLY A 350 0.89 6.75 -8.48
C GLY A 350 1.16 8.22 -8.16
N GLU A 351 0.14 8.89 -7.63
CA GLU A 351 0.25 10.27 -7.18
C GLU A 351 1.20 10.42 -5.99
N THR A 352 1.77 11.61 -5.88
CA THR A 352 2.69 12.02 -4.83
C THR A 352 2.10 13.19 -4.05
N MET A 353 2.20 13.14 -2.71
CA MET A 353 1.77 14.18 -1.78
C MET A 353 2.75 15.35 -1.77
N GLU A 354 2.93 15.97 -2.92
CA GLU A 354 3.89 17.05 -3.14
C GLU A 354 3.30 18.09 -4.09
N GLN A 355 3.91 19.27 -4.14
CA GLN A 355 3.76 20.22 -5.24
C GLN A 355 5.07 20.23 -6.04
N PRO A 356 5.16 19.47 -7.15
CA PRO A 356 6.44 19.23 -7.78
C PRO A 356 7.03 20.47 -8.46
N ILE A 357 8.36 20.61 -8.37
CA ILE A 357 9.11 21.64 -9.10
C ILE A 357 8.97 21.37 -10.60
N LEU A 358 8.61 22.40 -11.39
CA LEU A 358 8.38 22.29 -12.83
C LEU A 358 7.36 21.20 -13.22
N ASN A 359 6.45 20.83 -12.32
CA ASN A 359 5.50 19.72 -12.49
C ASN A 359 6.15 18.34 -12.69
N ILE A 360 7.39 18.12 -12.23
CA ILE A 360 8.10 16.84 -12.33
C ILE A 360 8.00 16.09 -10.99
N PRO A 361 7.22 14.99 -10.90
CA PRO A 361 6.99 14.31 -9.62
C PRO A 361 8.27 13.62 -9.09
N ALA A 362 8.35 13.42 -7.78
CA ALA A 362 9.45 12.76 -7.06
C ALA A 362 9.87 11.43 -7.68
N HIS A 363 8.92 10.69 -8.25
CA HIS A 363 9.20 9.46 -8.98
C HIS A 363 10.25 9.63 -10.09
N ILE A 364 10.27 10.76 -10.79
CA ILE A 364 11.24 11.03 -11.87
C ILE A 364 12.65 11.21 -11.31
N CYS A 365 12.80 11.84 -10.15
CA CYS A 365 14.09 12.00 -9.48
C CYS A 365 14.81 10.65 -9.29
N PHE A 366 14.06 9.60 -8.93
CA PHE A 366 14.61 8.26 -8.70
C PHE A 366 14.61 7.34 -9.93
N ARG A 367 14.35 7.86 -11.14
CA ARG A 367 14.31 7.03 -12.35
C ARG A 367 15.68 6.42 -12.67
N SER A 368 16.77 7.18 -12.53
CA SER A 368 18.12 6.66 -12.80
C SER A 368 18.46 5.43 -11.93
N VAL A 369 18.02 5.44 -10.67
CA VAL A 369 18.15 4.29 -9.76
C VAL A 369 17.34 3.12 -10.28
N ARG A 370 16.07 3.34 -10.65
CA ARG A 370 15.19 2.27 -11.21
C ARG A 370 15.72 1.68 -12.50
N GLN A 371 16.30 2.47 -13.41
CA GLN A 371 16.91 1.96 -14.64
C GLN A 371 18.01 0.93 -14.37
N ARG A 372 18.79 1.11 -13.30
CA ARG A 372 19.82 0.16 -12.87
C ARG A 372 19.23 -1.04 -12.13
N ILE A 373 18.18 -0.83 -11.34
CA ILE A 373 17.40 -1.94 -10.75
C ILE A 373 16.86 -2.85 -11.87
N TYR A 374 16.27 -2.27 -12.92
CA TYR A 374 15.78 -3.02 -14.08
C TYR A 374 16.93 -3.78 -14.76
N TRP A 375 18.07 -3.11 -14.97
CA TRP A 375 19.26 -3.73 -15.55
C TRP A 375 19.69 -4.98 -14.77
N ILE A 376 19.68 -4.93 -13.43
CA ILE A 376 19.99 -6.10 -12.58
C ILE A 376 18.92 -7.19 -12.73
N LEU A 377 17.63 -6.83 -12.67
CA LEU A 377 16.52 -7.78 -12.79
C LEU A 377 16.53 -8.54 -14.12
N PHE A 378 17.09 -7.94 -15.17
CA PHE A 378 17.26 -8.59 -16.48
C PHE A 378 18.72 -8.96 -16.78
N ARG A 379 19.51 -9.20 -15.73
CA ARG A 379 20.87 -9.75 -15.81
C ARG A 379 21.83 -9.00 -16.75
N GLY A 380 21.69 -7.70 -16.79
CA GLY A 380 22.53 -6.81 -17.57
C GLY A 380 22.11 -6.62 -19.03
N ASP A 381 20.92 -7.06 -19.40
CA ASP A 381 20.37 -6.89 -20.74
C ASP A 381 19.97 -5.43 -21.02
N ASN A 382 20.76 -4.74 -21.84
CA ASN A 382 20.55 -3.35 -22.26
C ASN A 382 19.39 -3.16 -23.26
N SER A 383 18.85 -4.24 -23.81
CA SER A 383 17.72 -4.18 -24.75
C SER A 383 16.37 -4.07 -24.05
N VAL A 384 16.33 -4.27 -22.73
CA VAL A 384 15.09 -4.24 -21.98
C VAL A 384 14.57 -2.82 -21.80
N ILE A 385 13.28 -2.65 -22.10
CA ILE A 385 12.51 -1.44 -21.87
C ILE A 385 11.39 -1.77 -20.90
N ILE A 386 11.26 -0.96 -19.85
CA ILE A 386 10.19 -1.04 -18.86
C ILE A 386 9.23 0.12 -19.10
N ARG A 387 7.93 -0.14 -19.08
CA ARG A 387 6.91 0.90 -19.15
C ARG A 387 6.64 1.46 -17.76
N GLU A 388 6.99 2.72 -17.53
CA GLU A 388 6.59 3.43 -16.31
C GLU A 388 5.28 4.18 -16.56
N HIS A 389 4.23 3.82 -15.84
CA HIS A 389 2.97 4.58 -15.80
C HIS A 389 3.09 5.64 -14.72
N VAL A 390 3.40 6.88 -15.09
CA VAL A 390 3.71 7.95 -14.13
C VAL A 390 2.54 8.91 -14.01
N THR A 391 2.11 9.15 -12.79
CA THR A 391 1.10 10.17 -12.48
C THR A 391 1.79 11.53 -12.32
N TYR A 392 1.55 12.43 -13.26
CA TYR A 392 2.03 13.81 -13.18
C TYR A 392 1.00 14.72 -12.50
N PRO A 393 1.45 15.77 -11.79
CA PRO A 393 0.56 16.75 -11.19
C PRO A 393 -0.19 17.59 -12.24
N GLY A 394 -1.22 18.31 -11.81
CA GLY A 394 -1.92 19.28 -12.64
C GLY A 394 -2.71 18.64 -13.79
N TYR A 395 -2.60 19.22 -14.98
CA TYR A 395 -3.39 18.83 -16.16
C TYR A 395 -2.73 17.75 -17.03
N ILE A 396 -1.51 17.31 -16.69
CA ILE A 396 -0.76 16.32 -17.50
C ILE A 396 -1.41 14.94 -17.40
N GLY A 397 -1.85 14.56 -16.20
CA GLY A 397 -2.45 13.24 -15.97
C GLY A 397 -1.40 12.13 -15.97
N ILE A 398 -1.76 10.96 -16.49
CA ILE A 398 -0.90 9.78 -16.43
C ILE A 398 -0.23 9.54 -17.78
N VAL A 399 1.09 9.47 -17.77
CA VAL A 399 1.93 9.28 -18.95
C VAL A 399 2.57 7.90 -18.91
N ASP A 400 2.56 7.22 -20.04
CA ASP A 400 3.21 5.92 -20.21
C ASP A 400 4.58 6.15 -20.86
N GLU A 401 5.64 5.96 -20.08
CA GLU A 401 7.00 6.26 -20.52
C GLU A 401 7.79 4.96 -20.74
N ALA A 402 8.41 4.86 -21.92
CA ALA A 402 9.36 3.79 -22.21
C ALA A 402 10.71 4.12 -21.57
N VAL A 403 11.07 3.37 -20.54
CA VAL A 403 12.29 3.59 -19.76
C VAL A 403 13.30 2.46 -20.04
N PRO A 404 14.41 2.73 -20.73
CA PRO A 404 15.44 1.73 -20.97
C PRO A 404 16.22 1.45 -19.69
N THR A 405 16.77 0.24 -19.58
CA THR A 405 17.75 -0.09 -18.54
C THR A 405 19.01 0.77 -18.66
N ALA A 406 19.71 0.98 -17.54
CA ALA A 406 21.00 1.67 -17.52
C ALA A 406 22.10 0.71 -17.04
N SER A 407 23.14 0.53 -17.86
CA SER A 407 24.24 -0.38 -17.57
C SER A 407 25.16 0.15 -16.47
N MET A 408 25.71 -0.75 -15.67
CA MET A 408 26.74 -0.45 -14.69
C MET A 408 28.01 -1.26 -14.98
N HIS A 409 29.16 -0.73 -14.57
CA HIS A 409 30.43 -1.45 -14.72
C HIS A 409 30.62 -2.45 -13.57
N ILE A 410 30.25 -3.71 -13.81
CA ILE A 410 30.39 -4.79 -12.83
C ILE A 410 31.33 -5.87 -13.38
N GLN A 411 32.47 -6.07 -12.71
CA GLN A 411 33.41 -7.12 -13.06
C GLN A 411 32.74 -8.50 -12.95
N GLY A 412 32.75 -9.28 -14.03
CA GLY A 412 32.07 -10.58 -14.11
C GLY A 412 30.57 -10.52 -14.42
N GLY A 413 30.00 -9.31 -14.61
CA GLY A 413 28.60 -9.11 -14.94
C GLY A 413 27.64 -9.35 -13.78
N VAL A 414 26.34 -9.35 -14.07
CA VAL A 414 25.29 -9.62 -13.08
C VAL A 414 25.13 -11.14 -12.88
N PRO A 415 25.29 -11.68 -11.66
CA PRO A 415 25.06 -13.09 -11.38
C PRO A 415 23.64 -13.54 -11.77
N GLN A 416 23.40 -14.85 -11.81
CA GLN A 416 22.02 -15.35 -11.86
C GLN A 416 21.26 -14.84 -10.62
N LEU A 417 20.02 -14.39 -10.79
CA LEU A 417 19.26 -13.82 -9.67
C LEU A 417 19.01 -14.84 -8.55
N SER A 418 18.79 -16.11 -8.91
CA SER A 418 18.71 -17.23 -7.97
C SER A 418 19.95 -17.35 -7.09
N HIS A 419 21.15 -17.14 -7.65
CA HIS A 419 22.40 -17.12 -6.92
C HIS A 419 22.60 -15.81 -6.16
N LEU A 420 22.30 -14.66 -6.77
CA LEU A 420 22.40 -13.33 -6.16
C LEU A 420 21.59 -13.22 -4.86
N TRP A 421 20.39 -13.80 -4.85
CA TRP A 421 19.47 -13.79 -3.70
C TRP A 421 19.65 -14.97 -2.74
N SER A 422 20.61 -15.86 -3.00
CA SER A 422 20.95 -16.97 -2.10
C SER A 422 21.65 -16.46 -0.82
N PRO A 423 21.80 -17.27 0.23
CA PRO A 423 22.55 -16.87 1.42
C PRO A 423 24.09 -16.93 1.25
N ASP A 424 24.61 -17.12 0.02
CA ASP A 424 26.04 -17.26 -0.24
C ASP A 424 26.84 -16.02 0.21
N PRO A 425 27.81 -16.18 1.15
CA PRO A 425 28.62 -15.07 1.66
C PRO A 425 29.66 -14.56 0.65
N SER A 426 30.06 -15.37 -0.33
CA SER A 426 31.07 -14.97 -1.35
C SER A 426 30.59 -13.80 -2.22
N LEU A 427 29.26 -13.61 -2.30
CA LEU A 427 28.63 -12.54 -3.05
C LEU A 427 28.59 -11.19 -2.30
N HIS A 428 29.04 -11.11 -1.04
CA HIS A 428 28.91 -9.91 -0.22
C HIS A 428 29.41 -8.63 -0.92
N LEU A 429 30.64 -8.66 -1.47
CA LEU A 429 31.20 -7.52 -2.18
C LEU A 429 30.46 -7.19 -3.49
N VAL A 430 30.01 -8.22 -4.22
CA VAL A 430 29.23 -8.04 -5.46
C VAL A 430 27.89 -7.37 -5.15
N ARG A 431 27.22 -7.75 -4.07
CA ARG A 431 25.96 -7.13 -3.62
C ARG A 431 26.14 -5.65 -3.30
N TRP A 432 27.21 -5.29 -2.60
CA TRP A 432 27.55 -3.89 -2.32
C TRP A 432 27.86 -3.10 -3.58
N ARG A 433 28.65 -3.66 -4.52
CA ARG A 433 28.93 -3.03 -5.82
C ARG A 433 27.66 -2.78 -6.64
N LEU A 434 26.75 -3.74 -6.69
CA LEU A 434 25.47 -3.59 -7.37
C LEU A 434 24.59 -2.52 -6.70
N PHE A 435 24.50 -2.54 -5.37
CA PHE A 435 23.68 -1.59 -4.61
C PHE A 435 24.20 -0.15 -4.73
N CYS A 436 25.49 0.08 -4.49
CA CYS A 436 26.09 1.40 -4.64
C CYS A 436 26.11 1.85 -6.10
N GLY A 437 26.27 0.93 -7.06
CA GLY A 437 26.17 1.24 -8.48
C GLY A 437 24.79 1.76 -8.88
N CYS A 438 23.70 1.22 -8.31
CA CYS A 438 22.36 1.75 -8.54
C CYS A 438 22.22 3.23 -8.18
N LEU A 439 23.05 3.72 -7.25
CA LEU A 439 23.01 5.06 -6.68
C LEU A 439 24.17 5.95 -7.15
N GLU A 440 25.05 5.43 -8.00
CA GLU A 440 26.28 6.11 -8.45
C GLU A 440 27.19 6.49 -7.27
N MET A 441 27.35 5.55 -6.32
CA MET A 441 28.14 5.68 -5.09
C MET A 441 29.25 4.63 -4.99
N GLU A 442 29.77 4.12 -6.11
CA GLU A 442 30.76 3.03 -6.14
C GLU A 442 32.05 3.36 -5.37
N ASP A 443 32.48 4.62 -5.41
CA ASP A 443 33.69 5.07 -4.71
C ASP A 443 33.52 5.13 -3.18
N GLN A 444 32.28 5.04 -2.68
CA GLN A 444 31.94 5.18 -1.25
C GLN A 444 31.56 3.85 -0.60
N ILE A 445 31.82 2.71 -1.27
CA ILE A 445 31.43 1.39 -0.75
C ILE A 445 32.04 1.14 0.64
N GLN A 446 33.27 1.56 0.88
CA GLN A 446 33.95 1.32 2.17
C GLN A 446 33.28 2.09 3.30
N GLU A 447 32.92 3.35 3.07
CA GLU A 447 32.26 4.23 4.01
C GLU A 447 30.83 3.77 4.30
N ILE A 448 30.06 3.44 3.26
CA ILE A 448 28.65 3.03 3.40
C ILE A 448 28.54 1.65 4.06
N SER A 449 29.43 0.70 3.72
CA SER A 449 29.34 -0.67 4.24
C SER A 449 29.69 -0.80 5.73
N VAL A 450 30.40 0.17 6.30
CA VAL A 450 30.70 0.22 7.74
C VAL A 450 29.70 1.06 8.53
N LEU A 451 28.78 1.78 7.88
CA LEU A 451 27.73 2.52 8.58
C LEU A 451 26.82 1.54 9.35
N PRO A 452 26.32 1.95 10.53
CA PRO A 452 25.23 1.22 11.16
C PRO A 452 24.08 1.01 10.15
N PRO A 453 23.54 -0.20 10.02
CA PRO A 453 22.56 -0.54 8.97
C PRO A 453 21.35 0.39 8.89
N THR A 454 20.94 0.98 10.01
CA THR A 454 19.80 1.92 10.09
C THR A 454 20.01 3.21 9.33
N TYR A 455 21.25 3.58 9.02
CA TYR A 455 21.58 4.81 8.30
C TYR A 455 21.83 4.59 6.81
N VAL A 456 22.14 3.36 6.38
CA VAL A 456 22.57 3.07 4.99
C VAL A 456 21.54 3.57 3.96
N VAL A 457 20.30 3.10 4.05
CA VAL A 457 19.26 3.47 3.07
C VAL A 457 18.96 4.95 3.10
N PHE A 458 18.82 5.53 4.30
CA PHE A 458 18.50 6.95 4.45
C PHE A 458 19.63 7.84 3.93
N CYS A 459 20.88 7.52 4.22
CA CYS A 459 22.05 8.24 3.73
C CYS A 459 22.12 8.22 2.19
N CYS A 460 21.89 7.07 1.57
CA CYS A 460 21.81 6.96 0.11
C CYS A 460 20.66 7.78 -0.49
N VAL A 461 19.50 7.84 0.18
CA VAL A 461 18.38 8.70 -0.25
C VAL A 461 18.77 10.16 -0.20
N LEU A 462 19.38 10.61 0.90
CA LEU A 462 19.80 12.00 1.06
C LEU A 462 20.87 12.38 0.04
N HIS A 463 21.85 11.51 -0.21
CA HIS A 463 22.86 11.70 -1.26
C HIS A 463 22.22 11.93 -2.63
N HIS A 464 21.28 11.05 -3.01
CA HIS A 464 20.58 11.15 -4.28
C HIS A 464 19.78 12.45 -4.42
N LEU A 465 19.01 12.81 -3.39
CA LEU A 465 18.22 14.04 -3.37
C LEU A 465 19.10 15.30 -3.40
N PHE A 466 20.22 15.29 -2.69
CA PHE A 466 21.16 16.41 -2.63
C PHE A 466 21.87 16.61 -3.98
N ARG A 467 22.37 15.54 -4.60
CA ARG A 467 22.98 15.59 -5.95
C ARG A 467 21.98 16.05 -7.01
N ALA A 468 20.73 15.63 -6.90
CA ALA A 468 19.64 16.06 -7.77
C ALA A 468 19.13 17.49 -7.48
N ARG A 469 19.68 18.18 -6.46
CA ARG A 469 19.27 19.53 -6.01
C ARG A 469 17.78 19.62 -5.66
N ILE A 470 17.22 18.53 -5.11
CA ILE A 470 15.86 18.51 -4.57
C ILE A 470 15.83 19.07 -3.15
N ILE A 471 16.93 18.90 -2.41
CA ILE A 471 17.15 19.47 -1.07
C ILE A 471 18.43 20.29 -1.08
N GLU A 472 18.49 21.32 -0.23
CA GLU A 472 19.69 22.11 0.00
C GLU A 472 20.28 21.82 1.38
N GLU A 473 21.34 22.53 1.77
CA GLU A 473 22.01 22.37 3.06
C GLU A 473 21.07 22.50 4.29
N PRO A 474 20.09 23.43 4.34
CA PRO A 474 19.19 23.55 5.47
C PRO A 474 18.30 22.33 5.67
N GLU A 475 17.68 21.83 4.60
CA GLU A 475 16.86 20.62 4.65
C GLU A 475 17.74 19.42 4.98
N LEU A 476 18.92 19.30 4.35
CA LEU A 476 19.86 18.22 4.62
C LEU A 476 20.27 18.18 6.10
N CYS A 477 20.61 19.32 6.69
CA CYS A 477 20.97 19.44 8.10
C CYS A 477 19.83 18.93 9.00
N ALA A 478 18.61 19.38 8.76
CA ALA A 478 17.44 18.94 9.53
C ALA A 478 17.14 17.45 9.35
N LEU A 479 17.28 16.92 8.12
CA LEU A 479 17.08 15.51 7.80
C LEU A 479 18.12 14.60 8.48
N ILE A 480 19.39 14.97 8.51
CA ILE A 480 20.42 14.21 9.24
C ILE A 480 20.15 14.27 10.75
N LEU A 481 19.86 15.46 11.30
CA LEU A 481 19.63 15.66 12.72
C LEU A 481 18.46 14.82 13.26
N GLN A 482 17.30 14.83 12.59
CA GLN A 482 16.16 14.02 13.05
C GLN A 482 16.49 12.53 13.17
N CYS A 483 17.44 12.05 12.36
CA CYS A 483 17.84 10.65 12.34
C CYS A 483 18.64 10.31 13.61
N ILE A 484 19.60 11.15 13.97
CA ILE A 484 20.62 10.89 15.01
C ILE A 484 20.27 11.44 16.40
N LEU A 485 19.22 12.27 16.52
CA LEU A 485 18.83 12.86 17.80
C LEU A 485 18.54 11.77 18.87
N PRO A 486 18.84 12.02 20.16
CA PRO A 486 18.45 11.13 21.23
C PRO A 486 16.92 10.96 21.29
N SER A 487 16.44 9.75 21.60
CA SER A 487 15.00 9.47 21.71
C SER A 487 14.27 10.41 22.67
N GLY A 488 14.90 10.78 23.80
CA GLY A 488 14.34 11.76 24.74
C GLY A 488 14.11 13.12 24.09
N THR A 489 15.10 13.64 23.35
CA THR A 489 14.98 14.92 22.63
C THR A 489 13.91 14.84 21.54
N LYS A 490 13.85 13.73 20.77
CA LYS A 490 12.80 13.52 19.75
C LYS A 490 11.40 13.61 20.38
N LEU A 491 11.18 12.94 21.50
CA LEU A 491 9.90 12.95 22.20
C LEU A 491 9.54 14.34 22.73
N GLU A 492 10.49 15.08 23.31
CA GLU A 492 10.24 16.46 23.77
C GLU A 492 9.87 17.39 22.60
N LEU A 493 10.56 17.28 21.46
CA LEU A 493 10.24 18.06 20.27
C LEU A 493 8.83 17.72 19.76
N LEU A 494 8.49 16.43 19.64
CA LEU A 494 7.20 15.98 19.11
C LEU A 494 5.99 16.42 19.95
N LYS A 495 6.17 16.79 21.23
CA LYS A 495 5.12 17.41 22.06
C LYS A 495 4.73 18.81 21.57
N ARG A 496 5.62 19.50 20.85
CA ARG A 496 5.33 20.84 20.30
C ARG A 496 4.27 20.71 19.22
N ARG A 497 3.32 21.64 19.23
CA ARG A 497 2.32 21.77 18.17
C ARG A 497 2.87 22.65 17.05
N ILE A 498 2.55 22.28 15.82
CA ILE A 498 2.68 23.15 14.65
C ILE A 498 1.25 23.57 14.31
N PRO A 499 0.87 24.84 14.45
CA PRO A 499 -0.41 25.34 13.98
C PRO A 499 -0.61 25.00 12.50
N ASN A 500 -1.82 24.63 12.09
CA ASN A 500 -2.09 24.26 10.70
C ASN A 500 -1.71 25.36 9.70
N SER A 501 -1.82 26.63 10.11
CA SER A 501 -1.44 27.80 9.32
C SER A 501 0.08 27.96 9.14
N GLU A 502 0.88 27.26 9.93
CA GLU A 502 2.35 27.28 9.91
C GLU A 502 2.96 26.04 9.24
N ILE A 503 2.14 25.13 8.71
CA ILE A 503 2.65 23.95 8.00
C ILE A 503 3.30 24.40 6.69
N ASN A 504 4.60 24.17 6.58
CA ASN A 504 5.36 24.53 5.39
C ASN A 504 5.12 23.51 4.26
N ALA A 505 4.44 23.95 3.20
CA ALA A 505 4.14 23.11 2.04
C ALA A 505 5.39 22.53 1.36
N ASP A 506 6.50 23.28 1.31
CA ASP A 506 7.72 22.81 0.64
C ASP A 506 8.38 21.68 1.44
N LEU A 507 8.36 21.74 2.77
CA LEU A 507 8.85 20.64 3.62
C LEU A 507 7.94 19.40 3.54
N VAL A 508 6.64 19.55 3.28
CA VAL A 508 5.74 18.43 2.97
C VAL A 508 6.16 17.76 1.65
N SER A 509 6.45 18.55 0.61
CA SER A 509 6.98 18.01 -0.67
C SER A 509 8.31 17.27 -0.48
N VAL A 510 9.24 17.84 0.28
CA VAL A 510 10.53 17.19 0.61
C VAL A 510 10.30 15.87 1.35
N SER A 511 9.36 15.84 2.29
CA SER A 511 9.00 14.62 3.02
C SER A 511 8.49 13.52 2.08
N THR A 512 7.72 13.89 1.05
CA THR A 512 7.31 12.96 -0.01
C THR A 512 8.49 12.45 -0.83
N CYS A 513 9.41 13.33 -1.26
CA CYS A 513 10.62 12.92 -1.97
C CYS A 513 11.47 11.93 -1.16
N VAL A 514 11.63 12.18 0.14
CA VAL A 514 12.34 11.30 1.07
C VAL A 514 11.67 9.93 1.14
N MET A 515 10.35 9.88 1.30
CA MET A 515 9.62 8.60 1.39
C MET A 515 9.62 7.80 0.10
N ILE A 516 9.49 8.46 -1.05
CA ILE A 516 9.66 7.83 -2.38
C ILE A 516 11.09 7.31 -2.54
N GLY A 517 12.08 8.06 -2.05
CA GLY A 517 13.47 7.64 -2.00
C GLY A 517 13.67 6.39 -1.14
N ILE A 518 13.16 6.37 0.10
CA ILE A 518 13.28 5.22 1.00
C ILE A 518 12.70 3.97 0.33
N GLN A 519 11.54 4.08 -0.32
CA GLN A 519 10.97 2.97 -1.10
C GLN A 519 11.92 2.54 -2.22
N CYS A 520 12.39 3.48 -3.06
CA CYS A 520 13.26 3.17 -4.21
C CYS A 520 14.61 2.56 -3.82
N VAL A 521 15.26 3.10 -2.80
CA VAL A 521 16.54 2.59 -2.31
C VAL A 521 16.36 1.25 -1.61
N THR A 522 15.25 1.03 -0.90
CA THR A 522 14.91 -0.30 -0.35
C THR A 522 14.66 -1.33 -1.47
N MET A 523 14.06 -0.90 -2.59
CA MET A 523 13.91 -1.72 -3.79
C MET A 523 15.29 -2.12 -4.35
N ALA A 524 16.22 -1.17 -4.47
CA ALA A 524 17.60 -1.46 -4.87
C ALA A 524 18.28 -2.44 -3.90
N LEU A 525 18.18 -2.20 -2.59
CA LEU A 525 18.74 -3.06 -1.54
C LEU A 525 18.26 -4.51 -1.70
N CYS A 526 16.96 -4.72 -1.94
CA CYS A 526 16.38 -6.05 -2.10
C CYS A 526 16.83 -6.74 -3.39
N VAL A 527 16.79 -6.04 -4.52
CA VAL A 527 17.17 -6.59 -5.83
C VAL A 527 18.66 -6.93 -5.88
N CYS A 528 19.51 -6.14 -5.22
CA CYS A 528 20.96 -6.36 -5.16
C CYS A 528 21.37 -7.49 -4.19
N GLY A 529 20.44 -8.30 -3.68
CA GLY A 529 20.75 -9.42 -2.80
C GLY A 529 20.93 -9.06 -1.33
N LYS A 530 20.41 -7.90 -0.88
CA LYS A 530 20.35 -7.49 0.53
C LYS A 530 21.73 -7.39 1.20
N PRO A 531 22.65 -6.54 0.67
CA PRO A 531 23.98 -6.34 1.27
C PRO A 531 23.95 -5.77 2.71
N SER A 532 22.84 -5.15 3.09
CA SER A 532 22.54 -4.71 4.46
C SER A 532 21.16 -5.26 4.88
N PRO A 533 20.90 -5.52 6.18
CA PRO A 533 19.62 -6.02 6.67
C PRO A 533 18.44 -5.16 6.21
N VAL A 534 17.51 -5.75 5.45
CA VAL A 534 16.34 -5.03 4.92
C VAL A 534 15.55 -4.37 6.05
N SER A 535 15.36 -5.04 7.18
CA SER A 535 14.64 -4.51 8.37
C SER A 535 15.17 -3.16 8.86
N SER A 536 16.44 -2.83 8.60
CA SER A 536 17.05 -1.56 8.97
C SER A 536 16.69 -0.41 8.03
N ALA A 537 16.06 -0.68 6.89
CA ALA A 537 15.51 0.30 5.95
C ALA A 537 14.13 0.84 6.37
N ALA A 538 13.65 0.47 7.55
CA ALA A 538 12.33 0.85 8.03
C ALA A 538 12.19 2.38 8.19
N PRO A 539 11.14 3.02 7.62
CA PRO A 539 11.00 4.48 7.65
C PRO A 539 11.03 5.12 9.05
N TRP A 540 10.41 4.47 10.04
CA TRP A 540 10.36 4.99 11.42
C TRP A 540 11.71 5.02 12.13
N LEU A 541 12.73 4.35 11.61
CA LEU A 541 14.07 4.40 12.20
C LEU A 541 14.83 5.67 11.83
N CYS A 542 14.49 6.30 10.71
CA CYS A 542 15.29 7.37 10.13
C CYS A 542 14.53 8.66 9.84
N PHE A 543 13.20 8.61 9.73
CA PHE A 543 12.41 9.75 9.28
C PHE A 543 11.12 9.91 10.09
N ASP A 544 10.82 11.14 10.51
CA ASP A 544 9.53 11.60 11.01
C ASP A 544 9.29 13.03 10.46
N GLY A 545 8.24 13.18 9.68
CA GLY A 545 7.96 14.42 8.97
C GLY A 545 7.70 15.63 9.88
N LYS A 546 7.08 15.41 11.04
CA LYS A 546 6.80 16.50 11.99
C LYS A 546 8.08 16.91 12.71
N LEU A 547 8.90 15.93 13.10
CA LEU A 547 10.21 16.17 13.70
C LEU A 547 11.12 16.94 12.73
N PHE A 548 11.12 16.56 11.44
CA PHE A 548 11.81 17.30 10.38
C PHE A 548 11.39 18.78 10.33
N HIS A 549 10.09 19.07 10.32
CA HIS A 549 9.58 20.44 10.33
C HIS A 549 10.03 21.24 11.55
N LEU A 550 9.97 20.63 12.73
CA LEU A 550 10.36 21.29 13.99
C LEU A 550 11.85 21.62 14.02
N ILE A 551 12.70 20.68 13.59
CA ILE A 551 14.15 20.91 13.55
C ILE A 551 14.51 21.95 12.50
N HIS A 552 13.90 21.88 11.31
CA HIS A 552 14.12 22.89 10.28
C HIS A 552 13.75 24.29 10.78
N ARG A 553 12.63 24.42 11.49
CA ARG A 553 12.22 25.67 12.15
C ARG A 553 13.23 26.13 13.19
N ASP A 554 13.69 25.24 14.07
CA ASP A 554 14.66 25.59 15.12
C ASP A 554 16.00 26.06 14.54
N LEU A 555 16.44 25.48 13.41
CA LEU A 555 17.66 25.89 12.71
C LEU A 555 17.49 27.25 12.00
N ARG A 556 16.36 27.47 11.32
CA ARG A 556 16.17 28.64 10.43
C ARG A 556 15.59 29.86 11.13
N GLU A 557 14.59 29.66 11.97
CA GLU A 557 13.88 30.76 12.63
C GLU A 557 14.48 31.06 14.00
N LEU A 558 14.83 30.01 14.77
CA LEU A 558 15.40 30.17 16.11
C LEU A 558 16.94 30.21 16.11
N GLN A 559 17.57 30.04 14.95
CA GLN A 559 19.03 30.07 14.77
C GLN A 559 19.78 29.14 15.74
N THR A 560 19.17 28.00 16.09
CA THR A 560 19.79 27.01 16.98
C THR A 560 20.95 26.34 16.26
N SER A 561 22.10 26.19 16.94
CA SER A 561 23.26 25.51 16.35
C SER A 561 23.13 23.98 16.36
N VAL A 562 23.74 23.30 15.38
CA VAL A 562 23.84 21.82 15.33
C VAL A 562 24.42 21.24 16.64
N PRO A 563 25.56 21.76 17.18
CA PRO A 563 26.06 21.29 18.48
C PRO A 563 25.06 21.44 19.62
N SER A 564 24.28 22.53 19.64
CA SER A 564 23.28 22.75 20.69
C SER A 564 22.15 21.72 20.63
N LEU A 565 21.62 21.40 19.44
CA LEU A 565 20.59 20.37 19.28
C LEU A 565 21.09 18.97 19.65
N LEU A 566 22.37 18.72 19.46
CA LEU A 566 23.05 17.47 19.84
C LEU A 566 23.55 17.47 21.29
N HIS A 567 23.23 18.49 22.10
CA HIS A 567 23.69 18.64 23.49
C HIS A 567 25.22 18.56 23.63
N HIS A 568 25.95 19.00 22.60
CA HIS A 568 27.41 18.92 22.51
C HIS A 568 27.97 17.49 22.68
N ASP A 569 27.19 16.47 22.35
CA ASP A 569 27.60 15.07 22.35
C ASP A 569 28.63 14.80 21.25
N GLY A 570 29.86 14.46 21.64
CA GLY A 570 30.98 14.26 20.73
C GLY A 570 30.78 13.12 19.74
N ASP A 571 30.19 12.01 20.16
CA ASP A 571 29.97 10.84 19.31
C ASP A 571 28.91 11.15 18.25
N ARG A 572 27.84 11.86 18.64
CA ARG A 572 26.80 12.30 17.70
C ARG A 572 27.28 13.36 16.73
N LEU A 573 28.14 14.28 17.19
CA LEU A 573 28.77 15.26 16.32
C LEU A 573 29.67 14.59 15.29
N HIS A 574 30.43 13.58 15.70
CA HIS A 574 31.23 12.77 14.78
C HIS A 574 30.35 12.04 13.76
N LEU A 575 29.27 11.40 14.21
CA LEU A 575 28.32 10.73 13.32
C LEU A 575 27.64 11.71 12.36
N TYR A 576 27.26 12.90 12.83
CA TYR A 576 26.72 13.97 11.98
C TYR A 576 27.71 14.33 10.86
N SER A 577 28.98 14.59 11.21
CA SER A 577 30.02 14.91 10.24
C SER A 577 30.28 13.76 9.26
N GLN A 578 30.27 12.51 9.74
CA GLN A 578 30.42 11.32 8.89
C GLN A 578 29.28 11.24 7.86
N LEU A 579 28.03 11.32 8.30
CA LEU A 579 26.87 11.27 7.41
C LEU A 579 26.85 12.46 6.44
N TRP A 580 27.19 13.65 6.91
CA TRP A 580 27.31 14.84 6.08
C TRP A 580 28.32 14.65 4.94
N ASN A 581 29.52 14.14 5.26
CA ASN A 581 30.57 13.93 4.27
C ASN A 581 30.18 12.88 3.21
N ILE A 582 29.53 11.79 3.63
CA ILE A 582 29.03 10.77 2.69
C ILE A 582 27.96 11.37 1.79
N VAL A 583 26.99 12.09 2.35
CA VAL A 583 25.87 12.65 1.57
C VAL A 583 26.33 13.72 0.58
N THR A 584 27.28 14.58 0.98
CA THR A 584 27.73 15.73 0.18
C THR A 584 28.93 15.45 -0.73
N SER A 585 29.46 14.23 -0.69
CA SER A 585 30.49 13.77 -1.63
C SER A 585 30.02 13.90 -3.09
N ARG A 586 30.95 14.20 -3.99
CA ARG A 586 30.65 14.52 -5.41
C ARG A 586 30.82 13.34 -6.33
#